data_AF-A0A4R6KT32-F1
#
_entry.id   AF-A0A4R6KT32-F1
#
_cell.length_a   1.000
_cell.length_b   1.000
_cell.length_c   1.000
_cell.angle_alpha   90.00
_cell.angle_beta   90.00
_cell.angle_gamma   90.00
#
_symmetry.space_group_name_H-M   'P 1'
#
loop_
_entity.id
_entity.type
_entity.pdbx_description
1 polymer ?
#
loop_
_entity_poly.entity_id
_entity_poly.type
_entity_poly.pdbx_seq_one_letter_code
_entity_poly.pdbx_strand_id
1 'polypeptide(L)' 'MTSRQHRRRVRVWFGEHVIAQYVAEAPLAARYEQAMRRRFAGLRVTNDILGPQEHADNN' A
#
# COMPACT_ATOMS: atom_id res chain seq x y z
N MET A 1 13.15 2.40 -19.95
CA MET A 1 13.58 2.10 -18.56
C MET A 1 12.33 1.79 -17.75
N THR A 2 11.84 0.56 -17.90
CA THR A 2 10.58 0.09 -17.33
C THR A 2 10.78 -0.16 -15.84
N SER A 3 10.23 0.74 -15.02
CA SER A 3 10.18 0.62 -13.57
C SER A 3 9.73 -0.77 -13.18
N ARG A 4 10.65 -1.57 -12.62
CA ARG A 4 10.29 -2.78 -11.87
C ARG A 4 9.21 -2.34 -10.89
N GLN A 5 8.01 -2.86 -11.13
CA GLN A 5 6.74 -2.44 -10.53
C GLN A 5 6.81 -2.62 -9.01
N HIS A 6 7.31 -1.62 -8.27
CA HIS A 6 7.29 -1.59 -6.81
C HIS A 6 5.85 -1.30 -6.38
N ARG A 7 5.04 -2.36 -6.35
CA ARG A 7 3.70 -2.31 -5.78
C ARG A 7 3.84 -1.94 -4.30
N ARG A 8 2.95 -1.10 -3.81
CA ARG A 8 2.90 -0.69 -2.41
C ARG A 8 1.55 -1.07 -1.85
N ARG A 9 1.56 -1.56 -0.61
CA ARG A 9 0.36 -1.92 0.13
C ARG A 9 0.12 -0.89 1.22
N VAL A 10 -0.90 -0.07 1.01
CA VAL A 10 -1.42 0.83 2.01
C VAL A 10 -2.45 0.07 2.86
N ARG A 11 -2.32 0.12 4.18
CA ARG A 11 -3.31 -0.41 5.12
C ARG A 11 -3.75 0.70 6.06
N VAL A 12 -5.07 0.81 6.25
CA VAL A 12 -5.69 1.71 7.22
C VAL A 12 -6.13 0.88 8.41
N TRP A 13 -5.69 1.29 9.59
CA TRP A 13 -5.89 0.59 10.84
C TRP A 13 -6.78 1.39 11.78
N PHE A 14 -7.77 0.71 12.36
CA PHE A 14 -8.57 1.16 13.48
C PHE A 14 -8.15 0.37 14.73
N GLY A 15 -7.27 0.96 15.54
CA GLY A 15 -6.57 0.20 16.58
C GLY A 15 -5.72 -0.91 15.95
N GLU A 16 -6.02 -2.16 16.30
CA GLU A 16 -5.36 -3.35 15.75
C GLU A 16 -6.06 -3.94 14.51
N HIS A 17 -7.24 -3.44 14.15
CA HIS A 17 -8.04 -3.97 13.05
C HIS A 17 -7.75 -3.24 11.74
N VAL A 18 -7.48 -3.98 10.66
CA VAL A 18 -7.38 -3.41 9.31
C VAL A 18 -8.79 -3.19 8.76
N ILE A 19 -9.13 -1.93 8.49
CA ILE A 19 -10.45 -1.57 7.92
C ILE A 19 -10.39 -1.36 6.41
N ALA A 20 -9.21 -1.05 5.87
CA ALA A 20 -9.00 -0.92 4.44
C ALA A 20 -7.59 -1.36 4.05
N GLN A 21 -7.49 -2.08 2.95
CA GLN A 21 -6.23 -2.47 2.32
C GLN A 21 -6.27 -2.06 0.85
N TYR A 22 -5.21 -1.42 0.38
CA TYR A 22 -5.08 -0.96 -0.98
C TYR A 22 -3.69 -1.27 -1.52
N VAL A 23 -3.62 -2.05 -2.59
CA VAL A 23 -2.35 -2.42 -3.26
C VAL A 23 -2.33 -1.78 -4.63
N ALA A 24 -1.35 -0.92 -4.86
CA ALA A 24 -1.21 -0.20 -6.12
C ALA A 24 0.25 0.17 -6.40
N GLU A 25 0.53 0.71 -7.58
CA GLU A 25 1.85 1.26 -7.89
C GLU A 25 2.23 2.38 -6.93
N ALA A 26 3.54 2.55 -6.71
CA ALA A 26 4.11 3.55 -5.80
C ALA A 26 3.45 4.95 -5.84
N PRO A 27 3.26 5.60 -7.02
CA PRO A 27 2.63 6.92 -7.06
C PRO A 27 1.15 6.90 -6.66
N LEU A 28 0.41 5.83 -6.98
CA LEU A 28 -1.02 5.72 -6.68
C LEU A 28 -1.24 5.41 -5.19
N ALA A 29 -0.42 4.52 -4.62
CA ALA A 29 -0.41 4.22 -3.20
C ALA A 29 -0.10 5.47 -2.35
N ALA A 30 0.87 6.29 -2.77
CA ALA A 30 1.21 7.53 -2.06
C ALA A 30 0.03 8.53 -2.05
N ARG A 31 -0.69 8.67 -3.17
CA ARG A 31 -1.89 9.52 -3.25
C ARG A 31 -3.01 9.00 -2.35
N TYR A 32 -3.22 7.68 -2.34
CA TYR A 32 -4.23 7.05 -1.50
C TYR A 32 -3.92 7.23 0.00
N GLU A 33 -2.67 7.03 0.41
CA GLU A 33 -2.22 7.27 1.79
C GLU A 33 -2.50 8.72 2.23
N GLN A 34 -2.11 9.72 1.42
CA GLN A 34 -2.34 11.12 1.76
C GLN A 34 -3.83 11.46 1.86
N ALA A 35 -4.66 10.96 0.95
CA ALA A 35 -6.10 11.17 1.00
C ALA A 35 -6.71 10.56 2.27
N MET A 36 -6.29 9.34 2.63
CA MET A 36 -6.76 8.67 3.85
C MET A 36 -6.27 9.36 5.11
N ARG A 37 -5.00 9.76 5.19
CA ARG A 37 -4.46 10.52 6.32
C ARG A 37 -5.17 11.86 6.52
N ARG A 38 -5.52 12.57 5.44
CA ARG A 38 -6.27 13.84 5.52
C ARG A 38 -7.70 13.65 6.02
N ARG A 39 -8.39 12.60 5.56
CA ARG A 39 -9.79 12.32 5.94
C ARG A 39 -9.92 11.66 7.30
N PHE A 40 -8.91 10.89 7.70
CA PHE A 40 -8.88 10.09 8.91
C PHE A 40 -7.64 10.44 9.74
N ALA A 41 -7.56 11.70 10.20
CA ALA A 41 -6.40 12.23 10.92
C ALA A 41 -6.02 11.44 12.19
N GLY A 42 -6.93 10.64 12.76
CA GLY A 42 -6.68 9.79 13.92
C GLY A 42 -6.35 8.33 13.62
N LEU A 43 -6.40 7.88 12.36
CA LEU A 43 -6.16 6.48 12.00
C LEU A 43 -4.70 6.23 11.62
N ARG A 44 -4.18 5.08 12.04
CA ARG A 44 -2.85 4.63 11.64
C ARG A 44 -2.94 4.15 10.19
N VAL A 45 -2.14 4.76 9.32
CA VAL A 45 -2.00 4.33 7.91
C VAL A 45 -0.57 3.86 7.70
N THR A 46 -0.40 2.65 7.17
CA THR A 46 0.93 2.06 6.89
C THR A 46 1.09 1.88 5.39
N ASN A 47 2.27 2.20 4.85
CA ASN A 47 2.59 2.08 3.43
C ASN A 47 3.78 1.11 3.26
N ASP A 48 3.46 -0.17 3.06
CA ASP A 48 4.45 -1.24 2.89
C ASP A 48 4.88 -1.35 1.44
N ILE A 49 6.18 -1.53 1.21
CA ILE A 49 6.69 -1.86 -0.12
C ILE A 49 6.46 -3.35 -0.32
N LEU A 50 5.58 -3.72 -1.25
CA LEU A 50 5.61 -5.08 -1.76
C LEU A 50 6.85 -5.15 -2.66
N GLY A 51 7.83 -5.95 -2.23
CA GLY A 51 8.96 -6.31 -3.09
C GLY A 51 8.48 -6.83 -4.45
N PRO A 52 9.39 -6.97 -5.43
CA PRO A 52 9.02 -7.59 -6.69
C PRO A 52 8.27 -8.89 -6.37
N GLN A 53 7.09 -9.06 -6.95
CA GLN A 53 6.44 -10.36 -6.93
C GLN A 53 7.44 -11.30 -7.59
N GLU A 54 8.20 -12.02 -6.78
CA GLU A 54 8.80 -13.27 -7.20
C GLU A 54 7.60 -14.15 -7.51
N HIS A 55 7.19 -14.11 -8.77
CA HIS A 55 6.41 -15.20 -9.34
C HIS A 55 7.24 -16.44 -9.05
N ALA A 56 6.88 -17.16 -7.99
CA ALA A 56 7.26 -18.55 -7.80
C ALA A 56 6.56 -19.36 -8.89
N ASP A 57 6.99 -19.13 -10.13
CA ASP A 57 6.68 -19.98 -11.27
C ASP A 57 7.78 -21.04 -11.28
N ASN A 58 7.60 -22.04 -10.41
CA ASN A 58 8.29 -23.31 -10.53
C ASN A 58 7.42 -24.19 -11.42
N ASN A 59 7.82 -24.37 -12.68
CA ASN A 59 7.43 -25.54 -13.47
C ASN A 59 8.55 -25.97 -14.41
#